data_AF-A0A165E2E9-F1
#
_entry.id   AF-A0A165E2E9-F1
#
_cell.length_a   1.000
_cell.length_b   1.000
_cell.length_c   1.000
_cell.angle_alpha   90.00
_cell.angle_beta   90.00
_cell.angle_gamma   90.00
#
_symmetry.space_group_name_H-M   'P 1'
#
loop_
_entity.id
_entity.type
_entity.pdbx_description
1 polymer ?
#
loop_
_entity_poly.entity_id
_entity_poly.type
_entity_poly.pdbx_seq_one_letter_code
_entity_poly.pdbx_strand_id
1 'polypeptide(L)'
;MSGLKKRYPLVGYLALNPDEDLEDSAFTAYIPLANVSNSWDVTVLEWADADENSARVTFKGCFQPECPNHETESQFIAAVKARVTNGSVVQISLERSNGNPYKIDTDAKATTFVTTIKAIVDKYGFNGVDIYLTDVACGGDGDGQDFLTARDQSSVHLISAVQTLRGTYGSSFVLSLTANIHSSGAGIDGQRSCLAVIHALRDVVDVFYLVPVTGSGQSIYTDVDGSNYEYTTPEYLVASASLLLAQNGTPVQNSSELFPPLRAEQLFVLAELTHNLHDQYFRVNISTTQDALACIARGERCHSYQVTGGAGALEGFRGFVADLINDDERDGGAFRKGMTPLLDALANNASLPSTSGSSSPSSSSSDAQPSSAAEPTTAGETGTSARTLALVIVLPLLAALLLACLAVWYWRLRRRRARELSDIETRPYISETSTSRLQVPSAQVPSDTLRSRSDAAVVSASSPTEKGRTILQADQHAEDSHSQADPVAPERIAVLQDAIRRAGFSVDALVTSLHRVAPEADGDAEEHPPTYHLNDDTR
;
A
#
# COMPACT_ATOMS: atom_id res chain seq x y z
N MET A 1 -6.17 -13.98 17.61
CA MET A 1 -7.00 -14.67 16.60
C MET A 1 -7.17 -13.69 15.46
N SER A 2 -6.70 -14.03 14.26
CA SER A 2 -6.77 -13.17 13.05
C SER A 2 -8.21 -12.75 12.76
N GLY A 3 -8.42 -11.52 12.30
CA GLY A 3 -9.75 -11.01 11.92
C GLY A 3 -10.42 -11.79 10.77
N LEU A 4 -9.64 -12.58 10.02
CA LEU A 4 -10.13 -13.41 8.92
C LEU A 4 -10.70 -14.75 9.41
N LYS A 5 -12.01 -14.96 9.21
CA LYS A 5 -12.75 -16.13 9.73
C LYS A 5 -12.53 -17.42 8.94
N LYS A 6 -12.40 -17.35 7.62
CA LYS A 6 -12.25 -18.54 6.75
C LYS A 6 -10.79 -18.89 6.56
N ARG A 7 -10.46 -20.19 6.55
CA ARG A 7 -9.10 -20.66 6.21
C ARG A 7 -8.71 -20.31 4.78
N TYR A 8 -9.63 -20.45 3.83
CA TYR A 8 -9.44 -20.11 2.42
C TYR A 8 -10.49 -19.06 2.00
N PRO A 9 -10.28 -17.77 2.33
CA PRO A 9 -11.20 -16.71 1.94
C PRO A 9 -11.03 -16.37 0.45
N LEU A 10 -12.11 -15.96 -0.21
CA LEU A 10 -12.03 -15.32 -1.51
C LEU A 10 -11.73 -13.82 -1.33
N VAL A 11 -10.60 -13.35 -1.85
CA VAL A 11 -10.09 -11.99 -1.64
C VAL A 11 -9.88 -11.29 -2.98
N GLY A 12 -10.22 -10.01 -3.07
CA GLY A 12 -9.93 -9.22 -4.26
C GLY A 12 -9.86 -7.72 -4.01
N TYR A 13 -9.14 -7.03 -4.90
CA TYR A 13 -9.10 -5.58 -5.00
C TYR A 13 -10.30 -5.06 -5.79
N LEU A 14 -10.88 -3.94 -5.35
CA LEU A 14 -12.01 -3.26 -5.96
C LEU A 14 -11.65 -1.80 -6.21
N ALA A 15 -11.51 -1.46 -7.49
CA ALA A 15 -11.30 -0.10 -7.94
C ALA A 15 -12.57 0.74 -7.74
N LEU A 16 -12.42 1.88 -7.04
CA LEU A 16 -13.51 2.82 -6.78
C LEU A 16 -13.54 4.02 -7.74
N ASN A 17 -12.45 4.26 -8.48
CA ASN A 17 -12.34 5.37 -9.43
C ASN A 17 -12.04 4.84 -10.85
N PRO A 18 -12.74 5.31 -11.89
CA PRO A 18 -12.49 4.90 -13.27
C PRO A 18 -11.30 5.60 -13.96
N ASP A 19 -10.72 6.64 -13.35
CA ASP A 19 -9.84 7.61 -14.04
C ASP A 19 -8.41 7.76 -13.45
N GLU A 20 -8.02 6.99 -12.43
CA GLU A 20 -6.69 7.18 -11.81
C GLU A 20 -5.52 6.60 -12.62
N ASP A 21 -5.79 5.66 -13.52
CA ASP A 21 -4.82 5.24 -14.54
C ASP A 21 -5.16 5.90 -15.88
N LEU A 22 -4.61 7.09 -16.11
CA LEU A 22 -4.71 7.79 -17.40
C LEU A 22 -4.04 7.02 -18.56
N GLU A 23 -3.29 5.94 -18.28
CA GLU A 23 -2.80 5.01 -19.30
C GLU A 23 -3.82 3.89 -19.63
N ASP A 24 -4.76 3.57 -18.73
CA ASP A 24 -5.66 2.39 -18.79
C ASP A 24 -7.17 2.68 -18.56
N SER A 25 -7.57 3.96 -18.51
CA SER A 25 -8.96 4.48 -18.28
C SER A 25 -10.10 3.95 -19.18
N ALA A 26 -9.85 2.94 -20.03
CA ALA A 26 -10.88 2.28 -20.83
C ALA A 26 -11.45 0.99 -20.19
N PHE A 27 -10.89 0.47 -19.08
CA PHE A 27 -11.09 -0.97 -18.76
C PHE A 27 -11.82 -1.33 -17.47
N THR A 28 -12.02 -0.45 -16.50
CA THR A 28 -12.61 -0.83 -15.20
C THR A 28 -13.85 0.01 -14.87
N ALA A 29 -15.02 -0.46 -15.31
CA ALA A 29 -16.28 0.21 -14.98
C ALA A 29 -16.50 0.17 -13.46
N TYR A 30 -16.84 1.33 -12.88
CA TYR A 30 -17.24 1.42 -11.48
C TYR A 30 -18.44 0.51 -11.20
N ILE A 31 -18.36 -0.24 -10.10
CA ILE A 31 -19.45 -1.08 -9.60
C ILE A 31 -19.83 -0.57 -8.21
N PRO A 32 -21.08 -0.11 -7.99
CA PRO A 32 -21.58 0.23 -6.66
C PRO A 32 -21.27 -0.91 -5.69
N LEU A 33 -20.73 -0.61 -4.50
CA LEU A 33 -20.33 -1.65 -3.56
C LEU A 33 -21.52 -2.58 -3.25
N ALA A 34 -22.74 -2.05 -3.13
CA ALA A 34 -23.95 -2.85 -2.92
C ALA A 34 -24.21 -3.92 -4.00
N ASN A 35 -23.66 -3.75 -5.21
CA ASN A 35 -23.84 -4.66 -6.35
C ASN A 35 -22.70 -5.68 -6.50
N VAL A 36 -21.56 -5.49 -5.84
CA VAL A 36 -20.49 -6.49 -5.78
C VAL A 36 -21.03 -7.75 -5.07
N SER A 37 -20.59 -8.95 -5.47
CA SER A 37 -21.09 -10.19 -4.86
C SER A 37 -20.72 -10.30 -3.38
N ASN A 38 -21.58 -10.95 -2.59
CA ASN A 38 -21.28 -11.29 -1.19
C ASN A 38 -20.40 -12.55 -1.05
N SER A 39 -19.98 -13.18 -2.15
CA SER A 39 -19.02 -14.29 -2.11
C SER A 39 -17.60 -13.84 -1.82
N TRP A 40 -17.28 -12.56 -2.01
CA TRP A 40 -16.01 -11.97 -1.63
C TRP A 40 -15.94 -11.85 -0.11
N ASP A 41 -15.02 -12.60 0.50
CA ASP A 41 -14.80 -12.63 1.94
C ASP A 41 -13.97 -11.44 2.40
N VAL A 42 -13.08 -10.94 1.55
CA VAL A 42 -12.29 -9.73 1.75
C VAL A 42 -12.38 -8.87 0.50
N THR A 43 -12.80 -7.62 0.68
CA THR A 43 -12.80 -6.59 -0.36
C THR A 43 -11.77 -5.54 0.02
N VAL A 44 -10.75 -5.39 -0.80
CA VAL A 44 -9.69 -4.38 -0.63
C VAL A 44 -10.03 -3.20 -1.54
N LEU A 45 -10.35 -2.05 -0.96
CA LEU A 45 -10.83 -0.90 -1.70
C LEU A 45 -9.68 -0.01 -2.14
N GLU A 46 -9.70 0.38 -3.41
CA GLU A 46 -8.66 1.17 -4.06
C GLU A 46 -9.22 2.53 -4.48
N TRP A 47 -8.62 3.67 -4.10
CA TRP A 47 -7.51 3.86 -3.16
C TRP A 47 -7.82 5.01 -2.19
N ALA A 48 -7.10 5.04 -1.07
CA ALA A 48 -6.87 6.27 -0.33
C ALA A 48 -5.49 6.84 -0.65
N ASP A 49 -5.43 8.15 -0.87
CA ASP A 49 -4.22 8.88 -1.20
C ASP A 49 -3.42 9.23 0.06
N ALA A 50 -2.15 8.85 0.12
CA ALA A 50 -1.21 9.37 1.11
C ALA A 50 -0.38 10.52 0.51
N ASP A 51 -0.50 11.71 1.09
CA ASP A 51 0.24 12.89 0.65
C ASP A 51 1.75 12.81 1.00
N GLU A 52 2.60 13.12 0.02
CA GLU A 52 4.07 13.06 0.15
C GLU A 52 4.61 13.93 1.29
N ASN A 53 4.11 15.15 1.41
CA ASN A 53 4.69 16.18 2.27
C ASN A 53 4.17 16.13 3.70
N SER A 54 2.91 15.76 3.89
CA SER A 54 2.24 15.77 5.20
C SER A 54 1.94 14.39 5.75
N ALA A 55 2.09 13.33 4.94
CA ALA A 55 1.59 11.98 5.22
C ALA A 55 0.09 11.95 5.58
N ARG A 56 -0.66 12.98 5.17
CA ARG A 56 -2.11 13.02 5.32
C ARG A 56 -2.73 12.00 4.37
N VAL A 57 -3.51 11.09 4.92
CA VAL A 57 -4.31 10.16 4.12
C VAL A 57 -5.67 10.80 3.81
N THR A 58 -6.05 10.82 2.54
CA THR A 58 -7.37 11.26 2.10
C THR A 58 -8.04 10.21 1.24
N PHE A 59 -9.26 9.83 1.61
CA PHE A 59 -10.12 9.04 0.74
C PHE A 59 -11.15 9.97 0.10
N LYS A 60 -10.98 10.21 -1.21
CA LYS A 60 -11.89 11.01 -2.02
C LYS A 60 -12.65 10.09 -2.97
N GLY A 61 -13.60 9.34 -2.41
CA GLY A 61 -14.51 8.54 -3.23
C GLY A 61 -15.29 9.44 -4.20
N CYS A 62 -15.40 8.99 -5.45
CA CYS A 62 -16.22 9.64 -6.45
C CYS A 62 -17.71 9.32 -6.17
N PHE A 63 -18.41 10.18 -5.41
CA PHE A 63 -19.81 9.97 -5.03
C PHE A 63 -20.76 10.91 -5.78
N GLN A 64 -22.05 10.55 -5.81
CA GLN A 64 -23.08 11.45 -6.35
C GLN A 64 -23.31 12.69 -5.46
N PRO A 65 -23.62 13.87 -6.05
CA PRO A 65 -23.90 14.10 -7.48
C PRO A 65 -22.69 14.40 -8.36
N GLU A 66 -21.51 14.60 -7.78
CA GLU A 66 -20.30 15.03 -8.50
C GLU A 66 -19.81 13.99 -9.51
N CYS A 67 -20.14 12.72 -9.25
CA CYS A 67 -19.76 11.57 -10.07
C CYS A 67 -20.99 10.85 -10.64
N PRO A 68 -21.42 11.19 -11.87
CA PRO A 68 -22.48 10.45 -12.56
C PRO A 68 -22.13 8.95 -12.64
N ASN A 69 -23.14 8.08 -12.54
CA ASN A 69 -23.03 6.61 -12.51
C ASN A 69 -22.39 5.99 -11.24
N HIS A 70 -22.04 6.80 -10.23
CA HIS A 70 -21.57 6.28 -8.95
C HIS A 70 -22.70 6.17 -7.92
N GLU A 71 -22.46 5.55 -6.77
CA GLU A 71 -23.41 5.57 -5.65
C GLU A 71 -23.28 6.84 -4.81
N THR A 72 -24.28 7.14 -3.97
CA THR A 72 -24.13 8.20 -2.96
C THR A 72 -23.20 7.73 -1.85
N GLU A 73 -22.50 8.66 -1.19
CA GLU A 73 -21.64 8.32 -0.03
C GLU A 73 -22.43 7.55 1.05
N SER A 74 -23.69 7.92 1.29
CA SER A 74 -24.56 7.23 2.25
C SER A 74 -24.87 5.78 1.86
N GLN A 75 -25.06 5.50 0.57
CA GLN A 75 -25.29 4.15 0.07
C GLN A 75 -24.01 3.31 0.19
N PHE A 76 -22.85 3.89 -0.10
CA PHE A 76 -21.56 3.23 0.07
C PHE A 76 -21.33 2.85 1.55
N ILE A 77 -21.50 3.79 2.49
CA ILE A 77 -21.37 3.52 3.94
C ILE A 77 -22.35 2.42 4.38
N ALA A 78 -23.59 2.43 3.89
CA ALA A 78 -24.56 1.39 4.19
C ALA A 78 -24.13 0.01 3.64
N ALA A 79 -23.55 -0.04 2.44
CA ALA A 79 -23.04 -1.26 1.82
C ALA A 79 -21.82 -1.82 2.56
N VAL A 80 -20.89 -0.96 3.00
CA VAL A 80 -19.76 -1.34 3.87
C VAL A 80 -20.30 -1.98 5.15
N LYS A 81 -21.20 -1.29 5.85
CA LYS A 81 -21.79 -1.80 7.10
C LYS A 81 -22.50 -3.14 6.92
N ALA A 82 -23.25 -3.31 5.83
CA ALA A 82 -23.93 -4.56 5.53
C ALA A 82 -22.94 -5.72 5.35
N ARG A 83 -21.86 -5.51 4.58
CA ARG A 83 -20.79 -6.51 4.39
C ARG A 83 -20.09 -6.89 5.70
N VAL A 84 -19.67 -5.89 6.46
CA VAL A 84 -19.01 -6.09 7.75
C VAL A 84 -19.91 -6.86 8.72
N THR A 85 -21.20 -6.52 8.77
CA THR A 85 -22.19 -7.23 9.60
C THR A 85 -22.40 -8.68 9.15
N ASN A 86 -22.35 -8.95 7.84
CA ASN A 86 -22.40 -10.29 7.27
C ASN A 86 -21.09 -11.09 7.46
N GLY A 87 -20.06 -10.46 8.04
CA GLY A 87 -18.82 -11.12 8.42
C GLY A 87 -17.70 -11.04 7.39
N SER A 88 -17.87 -10.30 6.30
CA SER A 88 -16.79 -9.97 5.36
C SER A 88 -15.85 -8.93 5.94
N VAL A 89 -14.63 -8.90 5.43
CA VAL A 89 -13.67 -7.81 5.65
C VAL A 89 -13.80 -6.81 4.50
N VAL A 90 -13.94 -5.54 4.85
CA VAL A 90 -13.89 -4.40 3.93
C VAL A 90 -12.80 -3.48 4.45
N GLN A 91 -11.70 -3.42 3.72
CA GLN A 91 -10.54 -2.63 4.07
C GLN A 91 -10.26 -1.59 2.99
N ILE A 92 -9.80 -0.41 3.41
CA ILE A 92 -9.28 0.61 2.49
C ILE A 92 -7.78 0.40 2.31
N SER A 93 -7.31 0.32 1.07
CA SER A 93 -5.88 0.32 0.76
C SER A 93 -5.41 1.73 0.45
N LEU A 94 -4.20 2.05 0.91
CA LEU A 94 -3.54 3.31 0.64
C LEU A 94 -2.20 3.06 -0.03
N GLU A 95 -1.93 3.78 -1.11
CA GLU A 95 -0.67 3.68 -1.85
C GLU A 95 0.01 5.04 -1.96
N ARG A 96 -0.31 5.85 -2.96
CA ARG A 96 0.41 7.09 -3.26
C ARG A 96 -0.55 8.14 -3.79
N SER A 97 -0.18 9.42 -3.70
CA SER A 97 -1.01 10.50 -4.22
C SER A 97 -0.44 11.06 -5.51
N ASN A 98 -1.24 11.11 -6.59
CA ASN A 98 -0.85 11.65 -7.90
C ASN A 98 0.47 11.05 -8.43
N GLY A 99 0.70 9.77 -8.16
CA GLY A 99 1.91 9.05 -8.55
C GLY A 99 3.16 9.28 -7.69
N ASN A 100 3.11 10.19 -6.70
CA ASN A 100 4.24 10.47 -5.80
C ASN A 100 4.15 9.65 -4.52
N PRO A 101 5.20 8.89 -4.16
CA PRO A 101 5.18 8.07 -2.96
C PRO A 101 5.22 8.93 -1.69
N TYR A 102 4.62 8.43 -0.61
CA TYR A 102 4.62 9.11 0.68
C TYR A 102 5.83 8.73 1.54
N LYS A 103 6.18 9.58 2.51
CA LYS A 103 7.25 9.34 3.47
C LYS A 103 6.84 9.80 4.87
N ILE A 104 7.13 9.00 5.90
CA ILE A 104 6.75 9.26 7.29
C ILE A 104 8.01 9.52 8.14
N ASP A 105 8.83 10.50 7.79
CA ASP A 105 10.15 10.71 8.40
C ASP A 105 10.16 11.60 9.66
N THR A 106 9.00 11.98 10.19
CA THR A 106 8.88 12.76 11.43
C THR A 106 7.69 12.31 12.28
N ASP A 107 7.75 12.55 13.59
CA ASP A 107 6.63 12.31 14.52
C ASP A 107 5.33 13.01 14.10
N ALA A 108 5.44 14.23 13.54
CA ALA A 108 4.29 15.00 13.08
C ALA A 108 3.60 14.32 11.88
N LYS A 109 4.38 13.79 10.93
CA LYS A 109 3.85 13.00 9.82
C LYS A 109 3.25 11.69 10.32
N ALA A 110 3.91 10.98 11.23
CA ALA A 110 3.40 9.75 11.83
C ALA A 110 2.04 9.96 12.52
N THR A 111 1.93 11.02 13.31
CA THR A 111 0.68 11.42 13.97
C THR A 111 -0.41 11.76 12.96
N THR A 112 -0.06 12.51 11.90
CA THR A 112 -1.01 12.89 10.85
C THR A 112 -1.51 11.65 10.10
N PHE A 113 -0.60 10.74 9.75
CA PHE A 113 -0.91 9.49 9.06
C PHE A 113 -1.90 8.64 9.85
N VAL A 114 -1.59 8.34 11.12
CA VAL A 114 -2.50 7.56 11.99
C VAL A 114 -3.84 8.26 12.17
N THR A 115 -3.84 9.57 12.46
CA THR A 115 -5.08 10.32 12.74
C THR A 115 -6.01 10.35 11.53
N THR A 116 -5.45 10.48 10.33
CA THR A 116 -6.23 10.59 9.09
C THR A 116 -6.77 9.25 8.63
N ILE A 117 -5.99 8.17 8.76
CA ILE A 117 -6.50 6.80 8.59
C ILE A 117 -7.65 6.53 9.56
N LYS A 118 -7.51 6.91 10.83
CA LYS A 118 -8.57 6.72 11.82
C LYS A 118 -9.87 7.41 11.42
N ALA A 119 -9.78 8.68 11.02
CA ALA A 119 -10.95 9.44 10.57
C ALA A 119 -11.67 8.78 9.38
N ILE A 120 -10.91 8.20 8.43
CA ILE A 120 -11.48 7.47 7.28
C ILE A 120 -12.15 6.18 7.75
N VAL A 121 -11.43 5.34 8.50
CA VAL A 121 -11.94 4.06 9.01
C VAL A 121 -13.22 4.26 9.81
N ASP A 122 -13.23 5.22 10.74
CA ASP A 122 -14.38 5.52 11.59
C ASP A 122 -15.57 6.08 10.80
N LYS A 123 -15.32 6.94 9.80
CA LYS A 123 -16.39 7.55 8.99
C LYS A 123 -17.11 6.52 8.14
N TYR A 124 -16.36 5.63 7.48
CA TYR A 124 -16.93 4.68 6.51
C TYR A 124 -17.28 3.32 7.13
N GLY A 125 -16.82 3.05 8.35
CA GLY A 125 -17.10 1.79 9.06
C GLY A 125 -16.29 0.61 8.52
N PHE A 126 -15.10 0.86 7.99
CA PHE A 126 -14.19 -0.21 7.56
C PHE A 126 -13.74 -1.05 8.76
N ASN A 127 -13.58 -2.35 8.55
CA ASN A 127 -13.05 -3.27 9.56
C ASN A 127 -11.63 -3.77 9.23
N GLY A 128 -10.94 -3.07 8.31
CA GLY A 128 -9.51 -3.20 8.11
C GLY A 128 -8.90 -2.01 7.38
N VAL A 129 -7.57 -1.99 7.33
CA VAL A 129 -6.77 -1.08 6.49
C VAL A 129 -5.62 -1.87 5.89
N ASP A 130 -5.32 -1.59 4.63
CA ASP A 130 -4.15 -2.08 3.93
C ASP A 130 -3.19 -0.92 3.67
N ILE A 131 -1.90 -1.13 3.97
CA ILE A 131 -0.86 -0.13 3.77
C ILE A 131 0.09 -0.66 2.71
N TYR A 132 0.05 -0.03 1.54
CA TYR A 132 0.97 -0.36 0.46
C TYR A 132 2.34 0.27 0.74
N LEU A 133 3.35 -0.59 0.81
CA LEU A 133 4.74 -0.23 1.03
C LEU A 133 5.37 0.14 -0.31
N THR A 134 5.61 1.44 -0.52
CA THR A 134 6.48 1.91 -1.59
C THR A 134 7.90 2.03 -1.06
N ASP A 135 8.91 1.86 -1.91
CA ASP A 135 10.33 1.96 -1.49
C ASP A 135 10.61 3.24 -0.71
N VAL A 136 10.06 4.36 -1.16
CA VAL A 136 10.21 5.67 -0.52
C VAL A 136 9.47 5.76 0.82
N ALA A 137 8.32 5.07 0.99
CA ALA A 137 7.64 4.98 2.27
C ALA A 137 8.48 4.24 3.32
N CYS A 138 9.32 3.30 2.88
CA CYS A 138 10.30 2.62 3.71
C CYS A 138 11.66 3.35 3.72
N GLY A 139 11.78 4.59 3.24
CA GLY A 139 13.05 5.34 3.25
C GLY A 139 14.06 4.98 2.14
N GLY A 140 13.74 4.02 1.26
CA GLY A 140 14.55 3.60 0.13
C GLY A 140 15.79 2.77 0.49
N ASP A 141 16.53 2.32 -0.53
CA ASP A 141 17.71 1.45 -0.38
C ASP A 141 18.97 2.16 0.18
N GLY A 142 18.94 3.49 0.30
CA GLY A 142 20.12 4.30 0.68
C GLY A 142 20.55 4.17 2.14
N ASP A 143 19.62 3.79 3.03
CA ASP A 143 19.83 3.81 4.49
C ASP A 143 19.74 2.41 5.16
N GLY A 144 19.28 1.39 4.43
CA GLY A 144 19.01 0.04 4.95
C GLY A 144 20.02 -1.01 4.49
N GLN A 145 21.16 -1.14 5.19
CA GLN A 145 22.11 -2.23 4.94
C GLN A 145 21.67 -3.57 5.55
N ASP A 146 20.69 -3.57 6.46
CA ASP A 146 20.26 -4.74 7.24
C ASP A 146 18.74 -4.76 7.36
N PHE A 147 18.10 -5.81 6.83
CA PHE A 147 16.64 -5.97 6.93
C PHE A 147 16.19 -6.46 8.30
N LEU A 148 17.09 -6.89 9.20
CA LEU A 148 16.71 -7.36 10.53
C LEU A 148 16.25 -6.21 11.43
N THR A 149 16.73 -4.99 11.18
CA THR A 149 16.43 -3.80 11.99
C THR A 149 16.18 -2.58 11.11
N ALA A 150 14.96 -2.03 11.16
CA ALA A 150 14.64 -0.75 10.54
C ALA A 150 15.42 0.38 11.23
N ARG A 151 16.12 1.22 10.45
CA ARG A 151 16.96 2.32 10.97
C ARG A 151 16.60 3.68 10.40
N ASP A 152 16.09 3.72 9.18
CA ASP A 152 15.63 4.96 8.59
C ASP A 152 14.36 5.44 9.34
N GLN A 153 14.23 6.76 9.45
CA GLN A 153 13.14 7.35 10.23
C GLN A 153 11.77 7.03 9.64
N SER A 154 11.66 6.84 8.32
CA SER A 154 10.38 6.54 7.68
C SER A 154 9.86 5.17 8.09
N SER A 155 10.71 4.14 8.00
CA SER A 155 10.40 2.78 8.44
C SER A 155 10.10 2.72 9.94
N VAL A 156 10.89 3.40 10.78
CA VAL A 156 10.67 3.42 12.23
C VAL A 156 9.30 4.01 12.58
N HIS A 157 8.94 5.15 12.00
CA HIS A 157 7.63 5.75 12.24
C HIS A 157 6.49 4.96 11.60
N LEU A 158 6.71 4.32 10.44
CA LEU A 158 5.71 3.46 9.82
C LEU A 158 5.40 2.25 10.71
N ILE A 159 6.42 1.59 11.26
CA ILE A 159 6.27 0.51 12.24
C ILE A 159 5.47 1.01 13.45
N SER A 160 5.83 2.16 14.00
CA SER A 160 5.11 2.79 15.13
C SER A 160 3.66 3.12 14.79
N ALA A 161 3.39 3.62 13.58
CA ALA A 161 2.04 3.94 13.11
C ALA A 161 1.16 2.69 13.01
N VAL A 162 1.67 1.60 12.43
CA VAL A 162 0.96 0.32 12.34
C VAL A 162 0.68 -0.26 13.72
N GLN A 163 1.64 -0.21 14.63
CA GLN A 163 1.46 -0.63 16.02
C GLN A 163 0.41 0.23 16.75
N THR A 164 0.37 1.54 16.47
CA THR A 164 -0.63 2.46 17.03
C THR A 164 -2.04 2.14 16.52
N LEU A 165 -2.18 1.82 15.22
CA LEU A 165 -3.45 1.37 14.65
C LEU A 165 -3.91 0.05 15.27
N ARG A 166 -2.98 -0.91 15.46
CA ARG A 166 -3.27 -2.17 16.17
C ARG A 166 -3.75 -1.92 17.59
N GLY A 167 -3.09 -1.05 18.34
CA GLY A 167 -3.48 -0.66 19.70
C GLY A 167 -4.84 0.05 19.75
N THR A 168 -5.17 0.82 18.72
CA THR A 168 -6.44 1.55 18.62
C THR A 168 -7.63 0.64 18.37
N TYR A 169 -7.53 -0.25 17.38
CA TYR A 169 -8.67 -1.05 16.91
C TYR A 169 -8.70 -2.50 17.43
N GLY A 170 -7.61 -2.96 18.05
CA GLY A 170 -7.50 -4.31 18.61
C GLY A 170 -7.37 -5.40 17.55
N SER A 171 -7.53 -6.66 17.97
CA SER A 171 -7.26 -7.84 17.13
C SER A 171 -8.38 -8.20 16.15
N SER A 172 -9.58 -7.62 16.29
CA SER A 172 -10.70 -7.87 15.37
C SER A 172 -10.63 -7.04 14.09
N PHE A 173 -9.83 -5.97 14.10
CA PHE A 173 -9.60 -5.13 12.93
C PHE A 173 -8.44 -5.70 12.10
N VAL A 174 -8.66 -5.87 10.80
CA VAL A 174 -7.66 -6.48 9.92
C VAL A 174 -6.62 -5.43 9.53
N LEU A 175 -5.36 -5.67 9.92
CA LEU A 175 -4.23 -4.89 9.42
C LEU A 175 -3.51 -5.66 8.34
N SER A 176 -3.33 -5.03 7.19
CA SER A 176 -2.65 -5.61 6.05
C SER A 176 -1.47 -4.73 5.59
N LEU A 177 -0.44 -5.37 5.07
CA LEU A 177 0.63 -4.71 4.32
C LEU A 177 0.67 -5.27 2.91
N THR A 178 0.76 -4.40 1.92
CA THR A 178 1.03 -4.79 0.53
C THR A 178 2.46 -4.41 0.18
N ALA A 179 3.20 -5.30 -0.45
CA ALA A 179 4.58 -5.02 -0.86
C ALA A 179 4.90 -5.65 -2.21
N ASN A 180 5.57 -4.87 -3.05
CA ASN A 180 6.27 -5.36 -4.23
C ASN A 180 7.50 -6.12 -3.77
N ILE A 181 7.71 -7.38 -4.14
CA ILE A 181 8.96 -8.08 -3.84
C ILE A 181 9.53 -8.67 -5.11
N HIS A 182 10.77 -8.28 -5.42
CA HIS A 182 11.51 -8.81 -6.55
C HIS A 182 12.23 -10.09 -6.13
N SER A 183 12.27 -11.06 -7.03
CA SER A 183 13.04 -12.29 -6.87
C SER A 183 14.07 -12.40 -7.98
N SER A 184 15.20 -13.03 -7.66
CA SER A 184 16.21 -13.47 -8.61
C SER A 184 16.76 -14.84 -8.18
N GLY A 185 17.59 -15.44 -9.04
CA GLY A 185 18.33 -16.66 -8.70
C GLY A 185 19.36 -16.51 -7.55
N ALA A 186 19.42 -15.33 -6.92
CA ALA A 186 20.20 -15.05 -5.72
C ALA A 186 19.33 -14.69 -4.49
N GLY A 187 18.01 -14.85 -4.59
CA GLY A 187 17.05 -14.55 -3.53
C GLY A 187 16.25 -13.27 -3.78
N ILE A 188 15.72 -12.68 -2.69
CA ILE A 188 15.00 -11.41 -2.73
C ILE A 188 15.94 -10.31 -3.20
N ASP A 189 15.50 -9.53 -4.19
CA ASP A 189 16.23 -8.41 -4.78
C ASP A 189 15.66 -7.05 -4.33
N GLY A 190 16.52 -6.10 -3.95
CA GLY A 190 16.12 -4.75 -3.55
C GLY A 190 15.30 -4.64 -2.25
N GLN A 191 14.77 -3.43 -2.01
CA GLN A 191 13.75 -3.09 -1.01
C GLN A 191 14.07 -3.48 0.44
N ARG A 192 15.33 -3.34 0.85
CA ARG A 192 15.79 -3.82 2.17
C ARG A 192 15.08 -3.16 3.33
N SER A 193 14.75 -1.89 3.19
CA SER A 193 14.05 -1.16 4.23
C SER A 193 12.59 -1.61 4.35
N CYS A 194 11.90 -1.90 3.25
CA CYS A 194 10.57 -2.50 3.31
C CYS A 194 10.62 -3.93 3.87
N LEU A 195 11.65 -4.72 3.56
CA LEU A 195 11.88 -6.00 4.24
C LEU A 195 12.06 -5.82 5.75
N ALA A 196 12.70 -4.74 6.21
CA ALA A 196 12.81 -4.44 7.63
C ALA A 196 11.48 -4.10 8.29
N VAL A 197 10.62 -3.35 7.59
CA VAL A 197 9.24 -3.07 8.02
C VAL A 197 8.42 -4.36 8.11
N ILE A 198 8.45 -5.19 7.07
CA ILE A 198 7.77 -6.50 7.03
C ILE A 198 8.29 -7.40 8.17
N HIS A 199 9.60 -7.50 8.34
CA HIS A 199 10.24 -8.28 9.40
C HIS A 199 9.79 -7.84 10.79
N ALA A 200 9.76 -6.53 11.05
CA ALA A 200 9.35 -5.98 12.34
C ALA A 200 7.84 -6.12 12.62
N LEU A 201 7.00 -6.13 11.58
CA LEU A 201 5.54 -6.14 11.71
C LEU A 201 4.90 -7.52 11.51
N ARG A 202 5.67 -8.55 11.18
CA ARG A 202 5.13 -9.90 10.90
C ARG A 202 4.26 -10.49 12.01
N ASP A 203 4.49 -10.11 13.27
CA ASP A 203 3.72 -10.58 14.43
C ASP A 203 2.62 -9.59 14.86
N VAL A 204 2.49 -8.47 14.14
CA VAL A 204 1.52 -7.38 14.41
C VAL A 204 0.37 -7.38 13.41
N VAL A 205 0.66 -7.63 12.13
CA VAL A 205 -0.32 -7.57 11.04
C VAL A 205 -1.02 -8.93 10.85
N ASP A 206 -2.23 -8.89 10.30
CA ASP A 206 -3.01 -10.09 10.00
C ASP A 206 -2.69 -10.67 8.63
N VAL A 207 -2.34 -9.80 7.68
CA VAL A 207 -2.22 -10.12 6.26
C VAL A 207 -1.02 -9.42 5.63
N PHE A 208 -0.34 -10.15 4.76
CA PHE A 208 0.61 -9.63 3.79
C PHE A 208 0.10 -9.96 2.38
N TYR A 209 -0.11 -8.94 1.55
CA TYR A 209 -0.32 -9.10 0.13
C TYR A 209 1.04 -8.93 -0.58
N LEU A 210 1.54 -10.01 -1.12
CA LEU A 210 2.72 -10.00 -1.96
C LEU A 210 2.31 -9.65 -3.39
N VAL A 211 2.92 -8.60 -3.94
CA VAL A 211 2.94 -8.31 -5.37
C VAL A 211 4.27 -8.82 -5.92
N PRO A 212 4.31 -10.02 -6.53
CA PRO A 212 5.54 -10.57 -7.06
C PRO A 212 5.96 -9.82 -8.33
N VAL A 213 7.10 -9.12 -8.26
CA VAL A 213 7.55 -8.28 -9.36
C VAL A 213 8.44 -9.06 -10.33
N THR A 214 8.04 -9.07 -11.60
CA THR A 214 8.91 -9.45 -12.71
C THR A 214 9.74 -8.25 -13.17
N GLY A 215 10.97 -8.47 -13.64
CA GLY A 215 11.77 -7.38 -14.22
C GLY A 215 11.00 -6.63 -15.32
N SER A 216 11.21 -5.32 -15.45
CA SER A 216 10.45 -4.49 -16.40
C SER A 216 10.56 -5.03 -17.84
N GLY A 217 9.41 -5.22 -18.50
CA GLY A 217 9.34 -5.80 -19.84
C GLY A 217 9.63 -7.31 -19.93
N GLN A 218 9.79 -7.99 -18.79
CA GLN A 218 10.00 -9.44 -18.75
C GLN A 218 8.68 -10.14 -18.46
N SER A 219 8.39 -11.20 -19.23
CA SER A 219 7.28 -12.10 -18.96
C SER A 219 7.65 -13.26 -18.04
N ILE A 220 8.81 -13.16 -17.41
CA ILE A 220 9.48 -14.25 -16.71
C ILE A 220 9.77 -13.81 -15.28
N TYR A 221 9.38 -14.66 -14.35
CA TYR A 221 9.76 -14.60 -12.95
C TYR A 221 10.90 -15.58 -12.71
N THR A 222 11.94 -15.13 -12.00
CA THR A 222 13.08 -15.97 -11.64
C THR A 222 12.97 -16.36 -10.15
N ASP A 223 12.79 -17.65 -9.88
CA ASP A 223 12.78 -18.19 -8.53
C ASP A 223 14.20 -18.24 -7.94
N VAL A 224 14.30 -18.44 -6.63
CA VAL A 224 15.54 -18.40 -5.85
C VAL A 224 16.53 -19.50 -6.21
N ASP A 225 16.08 -20.56 -6.87
CA ASP A 225 16.90 -21.64 -7.42
C ASP A 225 17.43 -21.32 -8.84
N GLY A 226 17.04 -20.17 -9.40
CA GLY A 226 17.38 -19.73 -10.76
C GLY A 226 16.44 -20.26 -11.84
N SER A 227 15.41 -21.04 -11.48
CA SER A 227 14.37 -21.48 -12.40
C SER A 227 13.54 -20.29 -12.88
N ASN A 228 13.09 -20.36 -14.14
CA ASN A 228 12.35 -19.29 -14.78
C ASN A 228 10.92 -19.76 -15.09
N TYR A 229 9.94 -18.97 -14.68
CA TYR A 229 8.52 -19.26 -14.85
C TYR A 229 7.83 -18.10 -15.57
N GLU A 230 7.04 -18.41 -16.59
CA GLU A 230 6.19 -17.40 -17.22
C GLU A 230 5.10 -16.97 -16.23
N TYR A 231 4.79 -15.67 -16.14
CA TYR A 231 3.79 -15.17 -15.18
C TYR A 231 2.38 -15.75 -15.38
N THR A 232 2.10 -16.39 -16.53
CA THR A 232 0.82 -17.04 -16.83
C THR A 232 0.68 -18.45 -16.24
N THR A 233 1.76 -18.98 -15.64
CA THR A 233 1.87 -20.38 -15.22
C THR A 233 1.54 -20.59 -13.74
N PRO A 234 1.04 -21.77 -13.34
CA PRO A 234 0.88 -22.11 -11.92
C PRO A 234 2.20 -21.99 -11.16
N GLU A 235 3.31 -22.40 -11.78
CA GLU A 235 4.63 -22.38 -11.16
C GLU A 235 5.09 -20.99 -10.75
N TYR A 236 4.76 -19.94 -11.52
CA TYR A 236 5.02 -18.55 -11.11
C TYR A 236 4.36 -18.19 -9.78
N LEU A 237 3.08 -18.55 -9.60
CA LEU A 237 2.34 -18.28 -8.38
C LEU A 237 2.87 -19.09 -7.20
N VAL A 238 3.27 -20.35 -7.44
CA VAL A 238 3.86 -21.22 -6.42
C VAL A 238 5.25 -20.72 -6.00
N ALA A 239 6.09 -20.33 -6.96
CA ALA A 239 7.40 -19.74 -6.70
C ALA A 239 7.28 -18.44 -5.89
N SER A 240 6.37 -17.56 -6.29
CA SER A 240 6.08 -16.30 -5.59
C SER A 240 5.66 -16.52 -4.14
N ALA A 241 4.77 -17.49 -3.87
CA ALA A 241 4.38 -17.83 -2.50
C ALA A 241 5.57 -18.42 -1.71
N SER A 242 6.37 -19.27 -2.34
CA SER A 242 7.52 -19.93 -1.70
C SER A 242 8.59 -18.93 -1.26
N LEU A 243 8.75 -17.81 -1.95
CA LEU A 243 9.72 -16.76 -1.64
C LEU A 243 9.62 -16.25 -0.19
N LEU A 244 8.42 -16.13 0.37
CA LEU A 244 8.22 -15.64 1.74
C LEU A 244 7.82 -16.74 2.73
N LEU A 245 7.73 -18.00 2.29
CA LEU A 245 7.33 -19.15 3.11
C LEU A 245 8.43 -20.20 3.29
N ALA A 246 9.59 -20.02 2.66
CA ALA A 246 10.70 -20.96 2.78
C ALA A 246 11.11 -21.17 4.25
N GLN A 247 10.91 -22.39 4.77
CA GLN A 247 11.12 -22.71 6.19
C GLN A 247 12.56 -22.50 6.67
N ASN A 248 13.54 -22.65 5.77
CA ASN A 248 14.96 -22.41 6.05
C ASN A 248 15.35 -20.93 5.87
N GLY A 249 14.38 -20.05 5.62
CA GLY A 249 14.59 -18.67 5.22
C GLY A 249 14.96 -18.54 3.75
N THR A 250 14.83 -17.31 3.25
CA THR A 250 15.06 -16.94 1.86
C THR A 250 16.30 -16.07 1.76
N PRO A 251 17.24 -16.34 0.84
CA PRO A 251 18.37 -15.45 0.62
C PRO A 251 17.90 -14.03 0.28
N VAL A 252 18.64 -13.03 0.75
CA VAL A 252 18.45 -11.63 0.36
C VAL A 252 19.74 -11.18 -0.32
N GLN A 253 19.63 -10.65 -1.54
CA GLN A 253 20.81 -10.27 -2.32
C GLN A 253 21.68 -9.28 -1.56
N ASN A 254 23.00 -9.52 -1.55
CA ASN A 254 24.01 -8.75 -0.80
C ASN A 254 23.89 -8.84 0.74
N SER A 255 23.15 -9.81 1.28
CA SER A 255 23.02 -10.06 2.73
C SER A 255 23.64 -11.40 3.10
N SER A 256 24.27 -11.48 4.27
CA SER A 256 24.65 -12.77 4.87
C SER A 256 23.48 -13.44 5.62
N GLU A 257 22.45 -12.68 5.93
CA GLU A 257 21.26 -13.12 6.66
C GLU A 257 20.16 -13.56 5.70
N LEU A 258 19.42 -14.59 6.09
CA LEU A 258 18.24 -15.08 5.37
C LEU A 258 16.99 -14.40 5.92
N PHE A 259 16.10 -13.98 5.02
CA PHE A 259 14.78 -13.49 5.41
C PHE A 259 13.97 -14.65 6.01
N PRO A 260 13.54 -14.57 7.28
CA PRO A 260 12.80 -15.66 7.91
C PRO A 260 11.40 -15.80 7.31
N PRO A 261 10.81 -17.00 7.31
CA PRO A 261 9.49 -17.21 6.74
C PRO A 261 8.43 -16.38 7.46
N LEU A 262 7.48 -15.86 6.69
CA LEU A 262 6.20 -15.41 7.22
C LEU A 262 5.38 -16.63 7.67
N ARG A 263 4.43 -16.41 8.60
CA ARG A 263 3.39 -17.41 8.84
C ARG A 263 2.59 -17.62 7.55
N ALA A 264 2.28 -18.87 7.22
CA ALA A 264 1.62 -19.17 5.96
C ALA A 264 0.19 -18.59 5.91
N GLU A 265 -0.49 -18.55 7.06
CA GLU A 265 -1.88 -18.09 7.17
C GLU A 265 -2.07 -16.57 7.06
N GLN A 266 -0.98 -15.79 7.00
CA GLN A 266 -1.04 -14.35 6.75
C GLN A 266 -0.65 -13.98 5.31
N LEU A 267 -0.12 -14.89 4.49
CA LEU A 267 0.35 -14.55 3.16
C LEU A 267 -0.73 -14.77 2.09
N PHE A 268 -0.96 -13.73 1.29
CA PHE A 268 -1.60 -13.82 -0.01
C PHE A 268 -0.63 -13.37 -1.10
N VAL A 269 -0.80 -13.92 -2.30
CA VAL A 269 -0.07 -13.50 -3.50
C VAL A 269 -1.05 -12.90 -4.50
N LEU A 270 -0.69 -11.77 -5.10
CA LEU A 270 -1.49 -11.13 -6.14
C LEU A 270 -1.61 -12.04 -7.36
N ALA A 271 -2.84 -12.22 -7.81
CA ALA A 271 -3.20 -12.92 -9.04
C ALA A 271 -3.93 -11.92 -9.95
N GLU A 272 -3.19 -11.31 -10.87
CA GLU A 272 -3.73 -10.39 -11.88
C GLU A 272 -4.64 -11.15 -12.86
N LEU A 273 -5.95 -10.91 -12.79
CA LEU A 273 -6.96 -11.68 -13.50
C LEU A 273 -7.07 -11.29 -14.97
N THR A 274 -7.16 -12.29 -15.85
CA THR A 274 -7.31 -12.15 -17.31
C THR A 274 -8.53 -11.32 -17.75
N HIS A 275 -8.32 -10.37 -18.67
CA HIS A 275 -9.34 -9.73 -19.52
C HIS A 275 -9.35 -10.34 -20.92
N ASN A 276 -10.49 -10.40 -21.60
CA ASN A 276 -10.56 -10.69 -23.04
C ASN A 276 -11.38 -9.56 -23.71
N LEU A 277 -10.92 -8.83 -24.74
CA LEU A 277 -10.79 -9.32 -26.12
C LEU A 277 -9.74 -8.57 -26.98
N HIS A 278 -8.98 -7.60 -26.45
CA HIS A 278 -8.27 -6.66 -27.34
C HIS A 278 -6.78 -6.38 -27.10
N ASP A 279 -6.16 -6.66 -25.95
CA ASP A 279 -4.69 -6.55 -25.83
C ASP A 279 -4.13 -7.36 -24.65
N GLN A 280 -2.96 -7.96 -24.88
CA GLN A 280 -2.22 -8.81 -23.95
C GLN A 280 -1.39 -7.96 -22.99
N TYR A 281 -1.96 -7.60 -21.84
CA TYR A 281 -1.14 -7.27 -20.67
C TYR A 281 -1.09 -8.48 -19.72
N PHE A 282 -0.26 -8.42 -18.67
CA PHE A 282 0.17 -9.52 -17.79
C PHE A 282 -0.99 -10.21 -17.05
N ARG A 283 -1.27 -11.52 -17.22
CA ARG A 283 -2.49 -12.14 -16.67
C ARG A 283 -2.33 -13.62 -16.28
N VAL A 284 -2.88 -13.99 -15.12
CA VAL A 284 -3.18 -15.38 -14.71
C VAL A 284 -4.65 -15.72 -14.96
N ASN A 285 -4.93 -16.98 -15.32
CA ASN A 285 -6.29 -17.47 -15.53
C ASN A 285 -6.80 -18.29 -14.32
N ILE A 286 -8.09 -18.65 -14.34
CA ILE A 286 -8.73 -19.39 -13.25
C ILE A 286 -8.03 -20.74 -13.00
N SER A 287 -7.77 -21.52 -14.05
CA SER A 287 -7.11 -22.82 -13.92
C SER A 287 -5.67 -22.70 -13.38
N THR A 288 -4.94 -21.66 -13.77
CA THR A 288 -3.61 -21.35 -13.25
C THR A 288 -3.64 -21.15 -11.74
N THR A 289 -4.59 -20.34 -11.28
CA THR A 289 -4.77 -20.05 -9.85
C THR A 289 -5.23 -21.28 -9.07
N GLN A 290 -6.13 -22.10 -9.67
CA GLN A 290 -6.60 -23.34 -9.06
C GLN A 290 -5.46 -24.36 -8.88
N ASP A 291 -4.62 -24.55 -9.91
CA ASP A 291 -3.51 -25.50 -9.85
C ASP A 291 -2.41 -25.04 -8.90
N ALA A 292 -2.08 -23.75 -8.90
CA ALA A 292 -1.13 -23.19 -7.94
C ALA A 292 -1.61 -23.41 -6.49
N LEU A 293 -2.89 -23.14 -6.21
CA LEU A 293 -3.43 -23.33 -4.87
C LEU A 293 -3.50 -24.80 -4.47
N ALA A 294 -3.86 -25.69 -5.40
CA ALA A 294 -3.83 -27.14 -5.19
C ALA A 294 -2.40 -27.63 -4.87
N CYS A 295 -1.40 -27.11 -5.58
CA CYS A 295 -0.01 -27.46 -5.37
C CYS A 295 0.48 -27.01 -3.99
N ILE A 296 0.22 -25.76 -3.63
CA ILE A 296 0.66 -25.21 -2.35
C ILE A 296 -0.06 -25.91 -1.19
N ALA A 297 -1.38 -26.09 -1.29
CA ALA A 297 -2.17 -26.61 -0.18
C ALA A 297 -2.06 -28.13 -0.01
N ARG A 298 -1.79 -28.90 -1.08
CA ARG A 298 -1.84 -30.36 -1.05
C ARG A 298 -0.71 -31.08 -1.80
N GLY A 299 0.18 -30.36 -2.48
CA GLY A 299 1.17 -30.95 -3.37
C GLY A 299 0.56 -31.60 -4.62
N GLU A 300 -0.69 -31.26 -4.96
CA GLU A 300 -1.38 -31.77 -6.15
C GLU A 300 -1.26 -30.77 -7.31
N ARG A 301 -1.13 -31.23 -8.56
CA ARG A 301 -1.10 -30.35 -9.75
C ARG A 301 0.04 -29.32 -9.73
N CYS A 302 1.18 -29.69 -9.17
CA CYS A 302 2.38 -28.84 -9.15
C CYS A 302 3.06 -28.66 -10.51
N HIS A 303 2.60 -29.35 -11.54
CA HIS A 303 3.22 -29.32 -12.88
C HIS A 303 4.72 -29.62 -12.78
N SER A 304 5.58 -28.70 -13.23
CA SER A 304 7.04 -28.85 -13.16
C SER A 304 7.64 -28.37 -11.84
N TYR A 305 6.88 -27.66 -11.00
CA TYR A 305 7.38 -27.07 -9.77
C TYR A 305 7.69 -28.13 -8.72
N GLN A 306 8.87 -28.01 -8.10
CA GLN A 306 9.26 -28.84 -6.97
C GLN A 306 9.18 -28.03 -5.69
N VAL A 307 8.17 -28.31 -4.86
CA VAL A 307 8.00 -27.62 -3.57
C VAL A 307 9.16 -28.00 -2.64
N THR A 308 10.06 -27.04 -2.44
CA THR A 308 11.21 -27.20 -1.55
C THR A 308 10.73 -27.36 -0.11
N GLY A 309 11.21 -28.40 0.58
CA GLY A 309 10.79 -28.74 1.96
C GLY A 309 9.69 -29.81 2.06
N GLY A 310 9.15 -30.30 0.94
CA GLY A 310 8.21 -31.41 0.89
C GLY A 310 6.75 -31.04 1.12
N ALA A 311 5.87 -32.06 1.10
CA ALA A 311 4.44 -31.88 1.32
C ALA A 311 4.17 -31.33 2.73
N GLY A 312 3.76 -30.06 2.82
CA GLY A 312 3.50 -29.35 4.07
C GLY A 312 4.40 -28.13 4.30
N ALA A 313 5.46 -27.92 3.50
CA ALA A 313 6.34 -26.75 3.64
C ALA A 313 5.60 -25.42 3.50
N LEU A 314 4.49 -25.42 2.76
CA LEU A 314 3.63 -24.28 2.51
C LEU A 314 2.22 -24.47 3.13
N GLU A 315 2.07 -25.42 4.06
CA GLU A 315 0.79 -25.68 4.71
C GLU A 315 0.32 -24.43 5.45
N GLY A 316 -0.96 -24.09 5.27
CA GLY A 316 -1.56 -22.91 5.90
C GLY A 316 -1.54 -21.67 5.02
N PHE A 317 -0.91 -21.72 3.83
CA PHE A 317 -0.97 -20.62 2.85
C PHE A 317 -2.41 -20.15 2.64
N ARG A 318 -2.61 -18.83 2.68
CA ARG A 318 -3.95 -18.27 2.79
C ARG A 318 -4.69 -18.21 1.46
N GLY A 319 -3.98 -17.92 0.37
CA GLY A 319 -4.54 -17.98 -0.98
C GLY A 319 -4.02 -16.87 -1.89
N PHE A 320 -4.70 -16.69 -3.00
CA PHE A 320 -4.41 -15.64 -3.98
C PHE A 320 -5.44 -14.52 -3.87
N VAL A 321 -5.02 -13.29 -4.14
CA VAL A 321 -5.91 -12.13 -4.20
C VAL A 321 -6.15 -11.75 -5.66
N ALA A 322 -7.42 -11.63 -6.03
CA ALA A 322 -7.84 -11.24 -7.36
C ALA A 322 -7.64 -9.74 -7.58
N ASP A 323 -6.97 -9.40 -8.66
CA ASP A 323 -6.89 -8.03 -9.18
C ASP A 323 -7.50 -8.01 -10.60
N LEU A 324 -8.75 -7.57 -10.81
CA LEU A 324 -9.66 -6.93 -9.85
C LEU A 324 -11.09 -7.46 -9.90
N ILE A 325 -11.82 -7.25 -8.78
CA ILE A 325 -13.22 -7.63 -8.59
C ILE A 325 -14.12 -7.02 -9.68
N ASN A 326 -13.86 -5.79 -10.10
CA ASN A 326 -14.65 -5.10 -11.12
C ASN A 326 -14.74 -5.93 -12.41
N ASP A 327 -13.63 -6.52 -12.83
CA ASP A 327 -13.57 -7.32 -14.04
C ASP A 327 -14.26 -8.66 -13.89
N ASP A 328 -14.04 -9.34 -12.76
CA ASP A 328 -14.73 -10.60 -12.50
C ASP A 328 -16.25 -10.39 -12.51
N GLU A 329 -16.77 -9.36 -11.84
CA GLU A 329 -18.21 -9.10 -11.84
C GLU A 329 -18.75 -8.69 -13.21
N ARG A 330 -18.01 -7.89 -13.99
CA ARG A 330 -18.37 -7.56 -15.38
C ARG A 330 -18.49 -8.82 -16.24
N ASP A 331 -17.56 -9.76 -16.05
CA ASP A 331 -17.49 -11.00 -16.82
C ASP A 331 -18.35 -12.12 -16.22
N GLY A 332 -19.35 -11.73 -15.41
CA GLY A 332 -20.38 -12.62 -14.87
C GLY A 332 -19.93 -13.45 -13.67
N GLY A 333 -18.82 -13.09 -13.04
CA GLY A 333 -18.25 -13.73 -11.85
C GLY A 333 -17.54 -15.05 -12.15
N ALA A 334 -16.91 -15.18 -13.32
CA ALA A 334 -16.29 -16.43 -13.75
C ALA A 334 -15.21 -16.91 -12.78
N PHE A 335 -14.33 -16.02 -12.31
CA PHE A 335 -13.27 -16.32 -11.36
C PHE A 335 -13.84 -16.71 -9.99
N ARG A 336 -14.67 -15.87 -9.36
CA ARG A 336 -15.23 -16.21 -8.03
C ARG A 336 -16.03 -17.51 -8.04
N LYS A 337 -16.80 -17.76 -9.09
CA LYS A 337 -17.56 -19.01 -9.25
C LYS A 337 -16.64 -20.21 -9.50
N GLY A 338 -15.58 -20.03 -10.28
CA GLY A 338 -14.58 -21.07 -10.56
C GLY A 338 -13.73 -21.44 -9.34
N MET A 339 -13.37 -20.46 -8.51
CA MET A 339 -12.56 -20.69 -7.31
C MET A 339 -13.35 -21.31 -6.16
N THR A 340 -14.63 -20.95 -5.99
CA THR A 340 -15.44 -21.37 -4.83
C THR A 340 -15.41 -22.88 -4.56
N PRO A 341 -15.66 -23.79 -5.52
CA PRO A 341 -15.62 -25.23 -5.26
C PRO A 341 -14.25 -25.74 -4.78
N LEU A 342 -13.16 -25.13 -5.27
CA LEU A 342 -11.81 -25.49 -4.82
C LEU A 342 -11.58 -25.03 -3.38
N LEU A 343 -11.92 -23.77 -3.06
CA LEU A 343 -11.77 -23.22 -1.71
C LEU A 343 -12.60 -24.02 -0.69
N ASP A 344 -13.83 -24.41 -1.05
CA ASP A 344 -14.69 -25.25 -0.22
C ASP A 344 -14.10 -26.66 -0.03
N ALA A 345 -13.57 -27.28 -1.09
CA ALA A 345 -12.93 -28.59 -0.99
C ALA A 345 -11.69 -28.54 -0.09
N LEU A 346 -10.88 -27.49 -0.19
CA LEU A 346 -9.73 -27.26 0.66
C LEU A 346 -10.13 -27.06 2.13
N ALA A 347 -11.13 -26.20 2.39
CA ALA A 347 -11.62 -25.92 3.74
C ALA A 347 -12.19 -27.16 4.43
N ASN A 348 -12.83 -28.05 3.68
CA ASN A 348 -13.46 -29.26 4.21
C ASN A 348 -12.58 -30.52 4.09
N ASN A 349 -11.33 -30.37 3.65
CA ASN A 349 -10.42 -31.49 3.35
C ASN A 349 -11.04 -32.57 2.43
N ALA A 350 -11.88 -32.16 1.47
CA ALA A 350 -12.54 -33.01 0.49
C ALA A 350 -11.72 -33.14 -0.80
N SER A 351 -12.01 -34.11 -1.67
CA SER A 351 -11.34 -34.25 -2.97
C SER A 351 -11.42 -32.97 -3.80
N LEU A 352 -10.30 -32.58 -4.42
CA LEU A 352 -10.27 -31.36 -5.22
C LEU A 352 -11.08 -31.53 -6.51
N PRO A 353 -11.91 -30.54 -6.90
CA PRO A 353 -12.63 -30.58 -8.17
C PRO A 353 -11.64 -30.54 -9.34
N SER A 354 -11.99 -31.17 -10.47
CA SER A 354 -11.22 -31.00 -11.72
C SER A 354 -11.04 -29.51 -12.02
N THR A 355 -9.92 -29.15 -12.65
CA THR A 355 -9.70 -27.77 -13.08
C THR A 355 -10.84 -27.30 -13.96
N SER A 356 -11.37 -26.12 -13.66
CA SER A 356 -12.38 -25.49 -14.49
C SER A 356 -11.70 -25.07 -15.79
N GLY A 357 -11.72 -25.96 -16.79
CA GLY A 357 -11.30 -25.63 -18.14
C GLY A 357 -12.16 -24.48 -18.66
N SER A 358 -11.52 -23.46 -19.22
CA SER A 358 -12.19 -22.43 -20.03
C SER A 358 -13.12 -23.14 -21.02
N SER A 359 -14.42 -23.03 -20.80
CA SER A 359 -15.42 -23.60 -21.69
C SER A 359 -15.43 -22.81 -22.99
N SER A 360 -14.55 -23.18 -23.92
CA SER A 360 -14.82 -22.97 -25.34
C SER A 360 -15.90 -23.98 -25.75
N PRO A 361 -16.97 -23.58 -26.45
CA PRO A 361 -17.98 -24.51 -26.89
C PRO A 361 -17.38 -25.37 -28.00
N SER A 362 -16.99 -26.60 -27.65
CA SER A 362 -16.61 -27.63 -28.61
C SER A 362 -17.86 -28.05 -29.39
N SER A 363 -17.98 -27.62 -30.65
CA SER A 363 -18.89 -28.24 -31.60
C SER A 363 -18.35 -29.61 -31.98
N SER A 364 -18.97 -30.64 -31.41
CA SER A 364 -18.86 -32.02 -31.86
C SER A 364 -19.45 -32.16 -33.26
N SER A 365 -18.64 -32.59 -34.22
CA SER A 365 -19.12 -33.47 -35.29
C SER A 365 -17.95 -34.27 -35.87
N SER A 366 -17.88 -35.52 -35.42
CA SER A 366 -17.37 -36.68 -36.13
C SER A 366 -17.92 -36.73 -37.56
N ASP A 367 -17.06 -36.99 -38.56
CA ASP A 367 -17.13 -38.25 -39.32
C ASP A 367 -16.05 -38.37 -40.39
N ALA A 368 -15.74 -39.63 -40.68
CA ALA A 368 -14.64 -40.15 -41.47
C ALA A 368 -14.77 -39.94 -42.99
N GLN A 369 -13.62 -39.82 -43.63
CA GLN A 369 -13.36 -39.93 -45.08
C GLN A 369 -13.60 -41.39 -45.58
N PRO A 370 -14.07 -41.63 -46.83
CA PRO A 370 -13.15 -41.95 -47.94
C PRO A 370 -13.55 -41.57 -49.39
N SER A 371 -12.50 -41.34 -50.20
CA SER A 371 -12.29 -41.58 -51.65
C SER A 371 -13.41 -41.44 -52.69
N SER A 372 -13.13 -40.73 -53.80
CA SER A 372 -13.11 -41.26 -55.19
C SER A 372 -13.08 -40.13 -56.25
N ALA A 373 -12.59 -40.49 -57.43
CA ALA A 373 -12.11 -39.68 -58.55
C ALA A 373 -13.16 -39.14 -59.55
N ALA A 374 -12.69 -38.13 -60.31
CA ALA A 374 -12.93 -37.80 -61.74
C ALA A 374 -14.36 -37.55 -62.30
N GLU A 375 -14.56 -36.28 -62.74
CA GLU A 375 -15.18 -35.72 -63.99
C GLU A 375 -16.19 -36.52 -64.86
N PRO A 376 -17.07 -35.91 -65.73
CA PRO A 376 -16.96 -34.59 -66.39
C PRO A 376 -18.27 -33.75 -66.65
N THR A 377 -18.06 -32.53 -67.18
CA THR A 377 -18.81 -31.81 -68.26
C THR A 377 -20.21 -31.16 -68.10
N THR A 378 -20.20 -29.82 -68.30
CA THR A 378 -21.13 -28.92 -69.07
C THR A 378 -22.61 -28.81 -68.68
N ALA A 379 -23.31 -27.68 -68.81
CA ALA A 379 -23.06 -26.25 -69.08
C ALA A 379 -24.42 -25.55 -68.85
N GLY A 380 -24.43 -24.30 -68.38
CA GLY A 380 -25.69 -23.58 -68.13
C GLY A 380 -25.48 -22.12 -67.68
N GLU A 381 -25.08 -21.30 -68.64
CA GLU A 381 -25.28 -19.86 -68.84
C GLU A 381 -25.80 -18.89 -67.73
N THR A 382 -25.12 -17.73 -67.73
CA THR A 382 -25.58 -16.34 -67.51
C THR A 382 -25.67 -15.76 -66.09
N GLY A 383 -24.85 -14.71 -65.84
CA GLY A 383 -24.95 -13.86 -64.66
C GLY A 383 -23.75 -12.94 -64.48
N THR A 384 -23.85 -11.73 -65.00
CA THR A 384 -22.86 -10.65 -65.04
C THR A 384 -22.16 -10.37 -63.70
N SER A 385 -20.82 -10.24 -63.75
CA SER A 385 -19.91 -10.06 -62.62
C SER A 385 -20.11 -8.72 -61.88
N ALA A 386 -20.48 -8.80 -60.60
CA ALA A 386 -20.47 -7.69 -59.64
C ALA A 386 -19.06 -7.23 -59.21
N ARG A 387 -17.98 -7.75 -59.80
CA ARG A 387 -16.60 -7.44 -59.39
C ARG A 387 -16.02 -6.16 -59.99
N THR A 388 -16.65 -5.56 -61.01
CA THR A 388 -16.09 -4.37 -61.67
C THR A 388 -16.53 -3.04 -61.03
N LEU A 389 -17.58 -3.03 -60.21
CA LEU A 389 -18.08 -1.82 -59.54
C LEU A 389 -17.39 -1.53 -58.19
N ALA A 390 -16.79 -2.55 -57.56
CA ALA A 390 -16.12 -2.42 -56.27
C ALA A 390 -14.79 -1.63 -56.35
N LEU A 391 -14.10 -1.66 -57.50
CA LEU A 391 -12.78 -1.02 -57.63
C LEU A 391 -12.83 0.48 -57.94
N VAL A 392 -13.90 0.97 -58.59
CA VAL A 392 -13.95 2.36 -59.07
C VAL A 392 -14.55 3.33 -58.04
N ILE A 393 -15.36 2.85 -57.09
CA ILE A 393 -16.07 3.70 -56.12
C ILE A 393 -15.53 3.54 -54.70
N VAL A 394 -15.22 2.31 -54.27
CA VAL A 394 -14.85 2.04 -52.87
C VAL A 394 -13.43 2.49 -52.54
N LEU A 395 -12.48 2.29 -53.46
CA LEU A 395 -11.09 2.72 -53.28
C LEU A 395 -10.91 4.24 -53.14
N PRO A 396 -11.53 5.10 -53.98
CA PRO A 396 -11.41 6.55 -53.78
C PRO A 396 -12.12 7.04 -52.52
N LEU A 397 -13.21 6.39 -52.09
CA LEU A 397 -13.86 6.72 -50.81
C LEU A 397 -12.97 6.37 -49.61
N LEU A 398 -12.32 5.20 -49.61
CA LEU A 398 -11.37 4.83 -48.56
C LEU A 398 -10.15 5.77 -48.53
N ALA A 399 -9.64 6.17 -49.69
CA ALA A 399 -8.54 7.12 -49.78
C ALA A 399 -8.94 8.52 -49.24
N ALA A 400 -10.14 8.99 -49.56
CA ALA A 400 -10.67 10.25 -49.02
C ALA A 400 -10.85 10.21 -47.50
N LEU A 401 -11.29 9.07 -46.97
CA LEU A 401 -11.49 8.85 -45.53
C LEU A 401 -10.14 8.84 -44.79
N LEU A 402 -9.12 8.20 -45.37
CA LEU A 402 -7.74 8.23 -44.87
C LEU A 402 -7.15 9.65 -44.84
N LEU A 403 -7.37 10.43 -45.89
CA LEU A 403 -6.92 11.83 -45.94
C LEU A 403 -7.65 12.70 -44.91
N ALA A 404 -8.95 12.47 -44.67
CA ALA A 404 -9.69 13.17 -43.63
C ALA A 404 -9.17 12.82 -42.23
N CYS A 405 -8.88 11.54 -41.95
CA CYS A 405 -8.27 11.11 -40.69
C CYS A 405 -6.88 11.74 -40.47
N LEU A 406 -6.05 11.78 -41.51
CA LEU A 406 -4.73 12.44 -41.45
C LEU A 406 -4.85 13.95 -41.23
N ALA A 407 -5.83 14.61 -41.85
CA ALA A 407 -6.09 16.04 -41.62
C ALA A 407 -6.55 16.33 -40.18
N VAL A 408 -7.43 15.48 -39.62
CA VAL A 408 -7.87 15.60 -38.22
C VAL A 408 -6.71 15.34 -37.26
N TRP A 409 -5.88 14.33 -37.53
CA TRP A 409 -4.69 14.03 -36.75
C TRP A 409 -3.69 15.20 -36.78
N TYR A 410 -3.38 15.72 -37.97
CA TYR A 410 -2.50 16.87 -38.14
C TYR A 410 -3.05 18.13 -37.44
N TRP A 411 -4.35 18.37 -37.50
CA TRP A 411 -4.98 19.50 -36.82
C TRP A 411 -4.95 19.36 -35.29
N ARG A 412 -5.13 18.14 -34.76
CA ARG A 412 -4.95 17.84 -33.33
C ARG A 412 -3.50 18.06 -32.89
N LEU A 413 -2.53 17.60 -33.69
CA LEU A 413 -1.10 17.79 -33.42
C LEU A 413 -0.71 19.28 -33.42
N ARG A 414 -1.24 20.05 -34.38
CA ARG A 414 -1.03 21.51 -34.47
C ARG A 414 -1.66 22.25 -33.29
N ARG A 415 -2.85 21.84 -32.82
CA ARG A 415 -3.48 22.39 -31.62
C ARG A 415 -2.69 22.10 -30.34
N ARG A 416 -2.06 20.93 -30.23
CA ARG A 416 -1.17 20.60 -29.10
C ARG A 416 0.04 21.54 -29.06
N ARG A 417 0.74 21.71 -30.19
CA ARG A 417 1.90 22.63 -30.28
C ARG A 417 1.54 24.10 -30.04
N ALA A 418 0.34 24.55 -30.41
CA ALA A 418 -0.10 25.92 -30.15
C ALA A 418 -0.36 26.20 -28.66
N ARG A 419 -0.68 25.17 -27.85
CA ARG A 419 -0.86 25.30 -26.39
C ARG A 419 0.48 25.34 -25.64
N GLU A 420 1.47 24.57 -26.11
CA GLU A 420 2.83 24.62 -25.55
C GLU A 420 3.50 25.99 -25.73
N LEU A 421 3.18 26.72 -26.81
CA LEU A 421 3.71 28.07 -27.05
C LEU A 421 3.04 29.14 -26.18
N SER A 422 1.77 28.99 -25.78
CA SER A 422 1.10 29.94 -24.88
C SER A 422 1.53 29.82 -23.42
N ASP A 423 2.00 28.64 -23.00
CA ASP A 423 2.51 28.41 -21.64
C ASP A 423 3.93 28.94 -21.42
N ILE A 424 4.68 29.22 -22.50
CA ILE A 424 6.00 29.83 -22.44
C ILE A 424 5.90 31.37 -22.28
N GLU A 425 4.82 31.99 -22.75
CA GLU A 425 4.67 33.46 -22.76
C GLU A 425 4.08 34.05 -21.45
N THR A 426 3.69 33.20 -20.49
CA THR A 426 3.06 33.65 -19.22
C THR A 426 3.90 33.45 -17.95
N ARG A 427 5.18 33.07 -18.05
CA ARG A 427 6.09 33.08 -16.87
C ARG A 427 6.84 34.42 -16.74
N PRO A 428 6.61 35.21 -15.66
CA PRO A 428 7.45 36.37 -15.37
C PRO A 428 8.84 35.91 -14.87
N TYR A 429 9.88 36.45 -15.51
CA TYR A 429 11.28 36.22 -15.21
C TYR A 429 11.68 36.97 -13.92
N ILE A 430 12.07 36.25 -12.86
CA ILE A 430 12.80 36.83 -11.73
C ILE A 430 14.29 36.69 -12.04
N SER A 431 14.98 37.83 -12.08
CA SER A 431 16.41 37.95 -12.33
C SER A 431 17.18 37.84 -11.02
N GLU A 432 18.01 36.81 -10.85
CA GLU A 432 19.19 36.89 -9.98
C GLU A 432 20.45 36.51 -10.76
N THR A 433 21.24 37.55 -11.03
CA THR A 433 22.61 37.51 -11.51
C THR A 433 23.53 36.89 -10.46
N SER A 434 24.26 35.84 -10.84
CA SER A 434 25.55 35.52 -10.22
C SER A 434 26.51 35.05 -11.31
N THR A 435 27.42 35.96 -11.67
CA THR A 435 28.51 35.77 -12.61
C THR A 435 29.57 34.83 -12.05
N SER A 436 29.85 33.77 -12.80
CA SER A 436 31.00 32.88 -12.68
C SER A 436 32.34 33.63 -12.74
N ARG A 437 33.34 33.17 -11.99
CA ARG A 437 34.70 32.94 -12.52
C ARG A 437 35.55 32.02 -11.64
N LEU A 438 35.90 30.89 -12.27
CA LEU A 438 37.11 30.07 -12.16
C LEU A 438 38.22 30.56 -11.20
N GLN A 439 38.64 29.68 -10.28
CA GLN A 439 40.06 29.47 -9.97
C GLN A 439 40.33 28.13 -9.27
N VAL A 440 41.16 27.31 -9.90
CA VAL A 440 41.98 26.25 -9.28
C VAL A 440 43.37 26.87 -9.10
N PRO A 441 44.03 26.74 -7.93
CA PRO A 441 45.13 25.76 -7.85
C PRO A 441 45.38 25.09 -6.48
N SER A 442 46.20 24.04 -6.64
CA SER A 442 46.77 23.05 -5.74
C SER A 442 47.61 23.53 -4.53
N ALA A 443 47.63 22.66 -3.51
CA ALA A 443 48.75 22.21 -2.65
C ALA A 443 49.50 23.13 -1.65
N GLN A 444 49.42 22.66 -0.39
CA GLN A 444 50.47 22.46 0.64
C GLN A 444 51.00 23.61 1.55
N VAL A 445 50.64 23.50 2.86
CA VAL A 445 51.51 23.36 4.09
C VAL A 445 52.45 24.53 4.48
N PRO A 446 52.80 24.82 5.78
CA PRO A 446 52.02 25.00 7.02
C PRO A 446 52.48 26.27 7.84
N SER A 447 51.91 26.45 9.04
CA SER A 447 52.44 27.12 10.26
C SER A 447 53.26 28.42 10.17
N ASP A 448 52.81 29.48 10.84
CA ASP A 448 53.27 29.86 12.20
C ASP A 448 52.96 31.33 12.56
N THR A 449 52.55 31.52 13.81
CA THR A 449 52.81 32.70 14.68
C THR A 449 52.23 34.08 14.25
N LEU A 450 51.82 35.02 15.11
CA LEU A 450 51.88 35.25 16.56
C LEU A 450 51.03 36.52 16.79
N ARG A 451 50.41 36.65 17.99
CA ARG A 451 50.19 37.88 18.80
C ARG A 451 49.56 39.12 18.10
N SER A 452 48.76 39.98 18.71
CA SER A 452 48.34 40.26 20.09
C SER A 452 47.75 41.68 20.04
N ARG A 453 46.92 42.01 21.05
CA ARG A 453 46.60 43.36 21.54
C ARG A 453 45.61 44.15 20.69
N SER A 454 44.37 44.30 21.16
CA SER A 454 43.89 45.23 22.21
C SER A 454 43.59 46.61 21.63
N ASP A 455 42.35 47.07 21.78
CA ASP A 455 42.05 48.20 22.66
C ASP A 455 40.56 48.48 22.70
N ALA A 456 40.16 49.05 23.83
CA ALA A 456 38.81 49.33 24.29
C ALA A 456 38.32 50.73 23.93
N ALA A 457 37.00 50.90 23.85
CA ALA A 457 36.21 52.10 24.20
C ALA A 457 34.72 51.75 23.92
N VAL A 458 33.81 51.58 24.89
CA VAL A 458 33.11 52.56 25.76
C VAL A 458 32.53 53.76 24.99
N VAL A 459 31.18 53.84 24.91
CA VAL A 459 30.32 54.96 25.38
C VAL A 459 28.82 54.61 25.19
N SER A 460 28.03 55.12 26.14
CA SER A 460 26.63 54.88 26.53
C SER A 460 25.48 55.37 25.63
N ALA A 461 24.32 54.74 25.91
CA ALA A 461 22.95 55.27 26.12
C ALA A 461 22.07 55.77 24.96
N SER A 462 20.87 55.18 24.84
CA SER A 462 19.60 55.79 25.27
C SER A 462 18.39 54.88 24.95
N SER A 463 17.45 54.77 25.91
CA SER A 463 16.06 54.32 25.68
C SER A 463 15.17 55.54 25.35
N PRO A 464 13.92 55.36 24.86
CA PRO A 464 12.80 55.36 25.83
C PRO A 464 11.52 54.56 25.44
N THR A 465 10.70 54.35 26.49
CA THR A 465 9.22 54.37 26.55
C THR A 465 8.35 53.13 26.29
N GLU A 466 7.18 53.19 26.92
CA GLU A 466 6.43 52.20 27.70
C GLU A 466 4.93 52.25 27.32
N LYS A 467 4.15 51.28 27.84
CA LYS A 467 2.66 51.13 27.98
C LYS A 467 2.11 49.98 27.13
N GLY A 468 1.38 48.98 27.63
CA GLY A 468 0.79 48.69 28.95
C GLY A 468 -0.58 48.02 28.75
N ARG A 469 -0.87 46.88 29.41
CA ARG A 469 -2.24 46.50 29.85
C ARG A 469 -2.28 45.28 30.78
N THR A 470 -3.33 45.28 31.59
CA THR A 470 -3.50 44.73 32.94
C THR A 470 -4.19 43.37 33.00
N ILE A 471 -3.93 42.65 34.09
CA ILE A 471 -4.53 41.40 34.60
C ILE A 471 -5.93 41.63 35.21
N LEU A 472 -6.82 40.64 35.10
CA LEU A 472 -7.93 40.41 36.04
C LEU A 472 -8.02 38.92 36.41
N GLN A 473 -7.99 38.67 37.72
CA GLN A 473 -8.42 37.50 38.50
C GLN A 473 -9.59 38.05 39.38
N ALA A 474 -10.63 37.36 39.85
CA ALA A 474 -10.85 35.98 40.25
C ALA A 474 -12.37 35.71 40.34
N ASP A 475 -12.79 34.46 40.54
CA ASP A 475 -13.72 34.12 41.63
C ASP A 475 -13.68 32.62 41.96
N GLN A 476 -13.74 32.33 43.25
CA GLN A 476 -13.74 31.01 43.89
C GLN A 476 -15.16 30.61 44.30
N HIS A 477 -15.46 29.31 44.27
CA HIS A 477 -16.34 28.67 45.24
C HIS A 477 -15.87 27.22 45.47
N ALA A 478 -15.72 26.87 46.74
CA ALA A 478 -15.38 25.54 47.26
C ALA A 478 -16.62 24.92 47.92
N GLU A 479 -16.77 23.60 47.83
CA GLU A 479 -17.47 22.78 48.83
C GLU A 479 -16.84 21.37 48.91
N ASP A 480 -16.81 20.86 50.13
CA ASP A 480 -16.11 19.69 50.66
C ASP A 480 -16.59 18.32 50.16
N SER A 481 -15.70 17.32 50.17
CA SER A 481 -16.04 15.99 50.73
C SER A 481 -14.80 15.10 50.97
N HIS A 482 -14.85 14.42 52.10
CA HIS A 482 -13.77 13.71 52.78
C HIS A 482 -13.29 12.40 52.14
N SER A 483 -12.07 12.07 52.56
CA SER A 483 -11.28 10.84 52.38
C SER A 483 -11.98 9.52 52.75
N GLN A 484 -11.72 8.50 51.94
CA GLN A 484 -11.63 7.11 52.41
C GLN A 484 -10.43 6.43 51.72
N ALA A 485 -9.49 5.94 52.52
CA ALA A 485 -8.27 5.28 52.07
C ALA A 485 -8.50 3.77 51.94
N ASP A 486 -8.21 3.20 50.77
CA ASP A 486 -8.22 1.76 50.51
C ASP A 486 -6.84 1.12 50.80
N PRO A 487 -6.77 -0.05 51.46
CA PRO A 487 -5.50 -0.66 51.88
C PRO A 487 -5.01 -1.71 50.88
N VAL A 488 -4.55 -1.32 49.68
CA VAL A 488 -3.83 -2.23 48.75
C VAL A 488 -2.75 -1.49 47.95
N ALA A 489 -1.79 -0.88 48.66
CA ALA A 489 -0.66 -0.16 48.03
C ALA A 489 0.62 -0.98 47.77
N PRO A 490 1.02 -2.00 48.58
CA PRO A 490 2.33 -2.65 48.40
C PRO A 490 2.46 -3.51 47.15
N GLU A 491 1.39 -4.21 46.75
CA GLU A 491 1.46 -5.17 45.62
C GLU A 491 1.58 -4.50 44.25
N ARG A 492 1.01 -3.30 44.07
CA ARG A 492 1.11 -2.55 42.81
C ARG A 492 2.50 -2.00 42.54
N ILE A 493 3.23 -1.63 43.61
CA ILE A 493 4.61 -1.15 43.50
C ILE A 493 5.53 -2.30 43.08
N ALA A 494 5.34 -3.49 43.63
CA ALA A 494 6.13 -4.66 43.26
C ALA A 494 5.91 -5.09 41.79
N VAL A 495 4.66 -5.08 41.33
CA VAL A 495 4.32 -5.39 39.92
C VAL A 495 4.91 -4.35 38.96
N LEU A 496 4.90 -3.07 39.33
CA LEU A 496 5.48 -2.00 38.52
C LEU A 496 7.01 -2.08 38.48
N GLN A 497 7.67 -2.37 39.61
CA GLN A 497 9.12 -2.55 39.68
C GLN A 497 9.61 -3.77 38.88
N ASP A 498 8.79 -4.80 38.78
CA ASP A 498 9.10 -5.99 37.98
C ASP A 498 8.89 -5.75 36.48
N ALA A 499 7.84 -5.01 36.10
CA ALA A 499 7.63 -4.58 34.72
C ALA A 499 8.76 -3.66 34.21
N ILE A 500 9.25 -2.74 35.04
CA ILE A 500 10.36 -1.82 34.72
C ILE A 500 11.67 -2.59 34.55
N ARG A 501 11.93 -3.61 35.38
CA ARG A 501 13.10 -4.49 35.23
C ARG A 501 13.06 -5.32 33.95
N ARG A 502 11.89 -5.85 33.58
CA ARG A 502 11.72 -6.62 32.32
C ARG A 502 11.89 -5.75 31.08
N ALA A 503 11.60 -4.46 31.18
CA ALA A 503 11.81 -3.48 30.11
C ALA A 503 13.27 -2.94 30.03
N GLY A 504 14.19 -3.45 30.88
CA GLY A 504 15.61 -3.09 30.82
C GLY A 504 15.98 -1.75 31.48
N PHE A 505 15.06 -1.14 32.23
CA PHE A 505 15.30 0.13 32.91
C PHE A 505 15.64 -0.08 34.39
N SER A 506 16.61 0.68 34.91
CA SER A 506 16.93 0.70 36.33
C SER A 506 16.09 1.77 37.03
N VAL A 507 15.42 1.37 38.12
CA VAL A 507 14.67 2.30 39.00
C VAL A 507 15.60 3.37 39.59
N ASP A 508 16.84 3.01 39.92
CA ASP A 508 17.84 3.95 40.44
C ASP A 508 18.26 5.00 39.40
N ALA A 509 18.35 4.60 38.13
CA ALA A 509 18.65 5.52 37.03
C ALA A 509 17.50 6.51 36.76
N LEU A 510 16.25 6.06 36.97
CA LEU A 510 15.05 6.88 36.84
C LEU A 510 14.96 7.92 37.97
N VAL A 511 15.18 7.48 39.22
CA VAL A 511 15.19 8.37 40.39
C VAL A 511 16.34 9.38 40.32
N THR A 512 17.52 8.96 39.84
CA THR A 512 18.66 9.85 39.61
C THR A 512 18.38 10.89 38.52
N SER A 513 17.63 10.54 37.47
CA SER A 513 17.20 11.50 36.45
C SER A 513 16.14 12.48 36.97
N LEU A 514 15.23 12.02 37.83
CA LEU A 514 14.21 12.88 38.47
C LEU A 514 14.83 13.90 39.42
N HIS A 515 15.86 13.53 40.19
CA HIS A 515 16.59 14.47 41.05
C HIS A 515 17.45 15.49 40.28
N ARG A 516 17.69 15.31 38.98
CA ARG A 516 18.36 16.33 38.15
C ARG A 516 17.42 17.40 37.59
N VAL A 517 16.11 17.18 37.65
CA VAL A 517 15.10 18.09 37.05
C VAL A 517 14.46 19.01 38.10
N ALA A 518 14.68 18.78 39.39
CA ALA A 518 14.20 19.66 40.47
C ALA A 518 15.34 19.99 41.45
N PRO A 519 15.86 21.23 41.49
CA PRO A 519 16.63 21.68 42.63
C PRO A 519 15.66 21.96 43.79
N GLU A 520 15.87 21.28 44.92
CA GLU A 520 15.16 21.53 46.18
C GLU A 520 15.39 22.97 46.65
N ALA A 521 14.30 23.62 47.06
CA ALA A 521 14.36 24.85 47.82
C ALA A 521 14.70 24.48 49.28
N ASP A 522 15.86 24.93 49.74
CA ASP A 522 16.20 24.98 51.16
C ASP A 522 15.13 25.79 51.93
N GLY A 523 14.70 25.25 53.05
CA GLY A 523 13.73 25.88 53.95
C GLY A 523 13.91 25.37 55.36
N ASP A 524 14.93 25.90 56.03
CA ASP A 524 15.04 25.90 57.49
C ASP A 524 13.82 26.57 58.14
N ALA A 525 13.59 26.13 59.38
CA ALA A 525 12.40 26.31 60.19
C ALA A 525 12.10 27.75 60.66
N GLU A 526 10.83 27.93 61.03
CA GLU A 526 10.29 28.85 62.05
C GLU A 526 10.45 30.37 61.84
N GLU A 527 9.34 31.07 61.55
CA GLU A 527 8.67 31.93 62.54
C GLU A 527 7.32 32.48 62.03
N HIS A 528 6.39 32.62 62.96
CA HIS A 528 5.01 33.07 62.79
C HIS A 528 4.88 34.59 62.54
N PRO A 529 3.68 35.08 62.15
CA PRO A 529 3.49 36.30 61.35
C PRO A 529 3.32 37.57 62.20
N PRO A 530 3.19 38.73 61.56
CA PRO A 530 2.24 39.72 62.05
C PRO A 530 1.18 40.12 61.02
N THR A 531 0.04 40.40 61.61
CA THR A 531 -1.27 40.81 61.12
C THR A 531 -1.32 42.18 60.42
N TYR A 532 -2.33 42.29 59.55
CA TYR A 532 -2.96 43.47 58.94
C TYR A 532 -2.90 44.79 59.72
N HIS A 533 -2.79 45.91 58.98
CA HIS A 533 -3.78 47.00 59.03
C HIS A 533 -3.69 47.93 57.79
N LEU A 534 -4.87 48.22 57.24
CA LEU A 534 -5.19 49.31 56.31
C LEU A 534 -5.13 50.67 57.05
N ASN A 535 -4.60 51.73 56.43
CA ASN A 535 -5.37 52.89 55.94
C ASN A 535 -4.50 54.13 55.62
N ASP A 536 -5.04 54.87 54.65
CA ASP A 536 -5.10 56.33 54.50
C ASP A 536 -3.97 57.18 53.89
N ASP A 537 -4.40 57.79 52.78
CA ASP A 537 -4.37 59.22 52.47
C ASP A 537 -3.14 59.91 51.88
N THR A 538 -3.43 60.52 50.72
CA THR A 538 -2.94 61.82 50.23
C THR A 538 -1.46 61.97 49.82
N ARG A 539 -1.20 62.02 48.51
CA ARG A 539 -1.04 63.28 47.75
C ARG A 539 -0.87 63.06 46.25
#